data_AF-A0ABD5XRL3-F1
#
_entry.id   AF-A0ABD5XRL3-F1
#
_cell.length_a   1.000
_cell.length_b   1.000
_cell.length_c   1.000
_cell.angle_alpha   90.00
_cell.angle_beta   90.00
_cell.angle_gamma   90.00
#
_symmetry.space_group_name_H-M   'P 1'
#
loop_
_entity.id
_entity.type
_entity.pdbx_description
1 polymer ?
#
loop_
_entity_poly.entity_id
_entity_poly.type
_entity_poly.pdbx_seq_one_letter_code
_entity_poly.pdbx_strand_id
1 'polypeptide(L)'
;MDRFDHDGTRRWTRTTDVHIGGTVETHLRVGGLVVVGSDHRIRALDAADGRPRWSFEHDYSRLGTWTDGERLFVSFRDDGGVARLPTV
;
A
#
# COMPACT_ATOMS: atom_id res chain seq x y z
N MET A 1 -5.40 -0.43 10.38
CA MET A 1 -6.38 -0.53 9.28
C MET A 1 -7.38 -1.61 9.62
N ASP A 2 -8.63 -1.37 9.27
CA ASP A 2 -9.74 -2.29 9.45
C ASP A 2 -10.44 -2.53 8.11
N ARG A 3 -10.99 -3.72 7.90
CA ARG A 3 -11.90 -4.02 6.79
C ARG A 3 -13.28 -4.29 7.34
N PHE A 4 -14.28 -3.71 6.69
CA PHE A 4 -15.69 -3.94 6.97
C PHE A 4 -16.40 -4.47 5.73
N ASP A 5 -17.49 -5.19 5.95
CA ASP A 5 -18.50 -5.41 4.90
C ASP A 5 -19.39 -4.18 4.73
N HIS A 6 -20.23 -4.20 3.71
CA HIS A 6 -21.20 -3.14 3.43
C HIS A 6 -22.26 -2.99 4.55
N ASP A 7 -22.47 -4.02 5.37
CA ASP A 7 -23.36 -3.99 6.53
C ASP A 7 -22.68 -3.43 7.80
N GLY A 8 -21.40 -3.06 7.72
CA GLY A 8 -20.62 -2.55 8.86
C GLY A 8 -19.97 -3.63 9.72
N THR A 9 -20.10 -4.92 9.38
CA THR A 9 -19.42 -6.01 10.08
C THR A 9 -17.91 -5.95 9.84
N ARG A 10 -17.12 -5.86 10.92
CA ARG A 10 -15.66 -5.85 10.82
C ARG A 10 -15.13 -7.25 10.48
N ARG A 11 -14.50 -7.38 9.31
CA ARG A 11 -13.88 -8.62 8.82
C ARG A 11 -12.50 -8.86 9.41
N TRP A 12 -11.66 -7.83 9.49
CA TRP A 12 -10.34 -7.94 10.11
C TRP A 12 -9.83 -6.58 10.58
N THR A 13 -8.83 -6.64 11.47
CA THR A 13 -8.05 -5.48 11.95
C THR A 13 -6.56 -5.81 11.88
N ARG A 14 -5.75 -4.83 11.47
CA ARG A 14 -4.30 -4.93 11.38
C ARG A 14 -3.61 -3.63 11.73
N THR A 15 -2.64 -3.72 12.63
CA THR A 15 -1.63 -2.69 12.82
C THR A 15 -0.52 -2.94 11.82
N THR A 16 -0.32 -2.00 10.90
CA THR A 16 0.85 -2.01 10.02
C THR A 16 2.03 -1.41 10.76
N ASP A 17 3.21 -1.96 10.54
CA ASP A 17 4.49 -1.45 11.01
C ASP A 17 5.07 -0.36 10.10
N VAL A 18 4.31 0.08 9.10
CA VAL A 18 4.61 1.29 8.33
C VAL A 18 4.55 2.45 9.32
N HIS A 19 5.68 3.12 9.55
CA HIS A 19 5.72 4.31 10.39
C HIS A 19 4.94 5.41 9.67
N ILE A 20 3.76 5.70 10.19
CA ILE A 20 2.92 6.78 9.70
C ILE A 20 3.30 8.00 10.54
N GLY A 21 4.34 8.72 10.12
CA GLY A 21 4.75 9.99 10.76
C GLY A 21 3.72 11.13 10.58
N GLY A 22 2.53 10.82 10.03
CA GLY A 22 1.50 11.76 9.61
C GLY A 22 0.20 11.07 9.20
N THR A 23 -0.44 11.54 8.13
CA THR A 23 -1.69 10.95 7.58
C THR A 23 -1.35 9.70 6.75
N VAL A 24 -2.24 8.69 6.71
CA VAL A 24 -2.07 7.64 5.70
C VAL A 24 -2.26 8.27 4.32
N GLU A 25 -1.18 8.35 3.57
CA GLU A 25 -1.20 9.05 2.30
C GLU A 25 -1.82 8.25 1.17
N THR A 26 -1.88 6.92 1.29
CA THR A 26 -2.46 6.08 0.24
C THR A 26 -3.02 4.77 0.79
N HIS A 27 -4.28 4.51 0.44
CA HIS A 27 -4.86 3.17 0.43
C HIS A 27 -5.35 2.86 -0.98
N LEU A 28 -4.72 1.90 -1.67
CA LEU A 28 -5.15 1.44 -2.99
C LEU A 28 -5.51 -0.04 -2.92
N ARG A 29 -6.52 -0.42 -3.69
CA ARG A 29 -6.78 -1.83 -3.99
C ARG A 29 -6.17 -2.15 -5.36
N VAL A 30 -5.28 -3.14 -5.39
CA VAL A 30 -4.58 -3.58 -6.60
C VAL A 30 -4.76 -5.09 -6.69
N GLY A 31 -5.64 -5.54 -7.59
CA GLY A 31 -6.09 -6.92 -7.69
C GLY A 31 -6.60 -7.45 -6.34
N GLY A 32 -5.96 -8.51 -5.86
CA GLY A 32 -6.22 -9.13 -4.56
C GLY A 32 -5.57 -8.44 -3.35
N LEU A 33 -4.88 -7.31 -3.54
CA LEU A 33 -4.08 -6.65 -2.51
C LEU A 33 -4.70 -5.33 -2.05
N VAL A 34 -4.52 -5.02 -0.76
CA VAL A 34 -4.62 -3.66 -0.24
C VAL A 34 -3.20 -3.15 -0.01
N VAL A 35 -2.89 -2.01 -0.62
CA VAL A 35 -1.59 -1.35 -0.53
C VAL A 35 -1.70 -0.14 0.38
N VAL A 36 -0.79 -0.05 1.33
CA VAL A 36 -0.66 1.05 2.28
C VAL A 36 0.73 1.66 2.15
N GLY A 37 0.82 2.98 2.08
CA GLY A 37 2.10 3.67 1.89
C GLY A 37 2.30 4.83 2.85
N SER A 38 3.55 5.02 3.26
CA SER A 38 4.11 6.27 3.77
C SER A 38 5.25 6.74 2.86
N ASP A 39 5.94 7.80 3.23
CA ASP A 39 6.96 8.46 2.40
C ASP A 39 8.09 7.55 1.95
N HIS A 40 8.48 6.58 2.79
CA HIS A 40 9.66 5.73 2.59
C HIS A 40 9.34 4.23 2.58
N ARG A 41 8.06 3.86 2.73
CA ARG A 41 7.66 2.47 2.88
C ARG A 41 6.29 2.19 2.28
N ILE A 42 6.19 1.09 1.56
CA ILE A 42 4.94 0.55 1.01
C ILE A 42 4.78 -0.89 1.51
N ARG A 43 3.57 -1.23 1.94
CA ARG A 43 3.19 -2.58 2.36
C ARG A 43 1.98 -3.03 1.57
N ALA A 44 2.05 -4.24 1.00
CA ALA A 44 0.87 -4.90 0.46
C ALA A 44 0.38 -5.99 1.40
N LEU A 45 -0.94 -6.02 1.58
CA LEU A 45 -1.66 -6.97 2.40
C LEU A 45 -2.65 -7.69 1.50
N ASP A 46 -2.91 -8.96 1.77
CA ASP A 46 -4.00 -9.69 1.15
C ASP A 46 -5.33 -9.00 1.51
N ALA A 47 -6.16 -8.71 0.52
CA ALA A 47 -7.40 -8.00 0.76
C ALA A 47 -8.38 -8.83 1.59
N ALA A 48 -8.34 -10.16 1.47
CA ALA A 48 -9.29 -11.06 2.12
C ALA A 48 -9.07 -11.11 3.64
N ASP A 49 -7.82 -11.25 4.07
CA ASP A 49 -7.48 -11.52 5.49
C ASP A 49 -6.50 -10.52 6.13
N GLY A 50 -6.01 -9.55 5.34
CA GLY A 50 -5.08 -8.53 5.79
C GLY A 50 -3.67 -9.07 6.09
N ARG A 51 -3.29 -10.27 5.65
CA ARG A 51 -1.93 -10.80 5.86
C ARG A 51 -0.92 -10.11 4.94
N PRO A 52 0.28 -9.76 5.43
CA PRO A 52 1.30 -9.14 4.60
C PRO A 52 1.73 -10.07 3.47
N ARG A 53 1.82 -9.54 2.26
CA ARG A 53 2.28 -10.26 1.06
C ARG A 53 3.67 -9.82 0.65
N TRP A 54 3.93 -8.51 0.67
CA TRP A 54 5.26 -7.94 0.43
C TRP A 54 5.41 -6.56 1.08
N SER A 55 6.65 -6.11 1.20
CA SER A 55 7.03 -4.74 1.58
C SER A 55 8.10 -4.21 0.65
N PHE A 56 8.06 -2.90 0.43
CA PHE A 56 9.08 -2.15 -0.31
C PHE A 56 9.50 -0.93 0.51
N GLU A 57 10.79 -0.78 0.73
CA GLU A 57 11.41 0.31 1.47
C GLU A 57 12.41 1.02 0.56
N HIS A 58 12.47 2.35 0.67
CA HIS A 58 13.30 3.20 -0.19
C HIS A 58 13.68 4.48 0.53
N ASP A 59 14.84 5.05 0.18
CA ASP A 59 15.43 6.21 0.86
C ASP A 59 14.93 7.57 0.32
N TYR A 60 14.14 7.53 -0.76
CA TYR A 60 13.63 8.73 -1.44
C TYR A 60 12.24 9.11 -0.94
N SER A 61 11.84 10.37 -1.10
CA SER A 61 10.46 10.76 -0.82
C SER A 61 9.54 10.28 -1.94
N ARG A 62 8.50 9.54 -1.59
CA ARG A 62 7.41 9.21 -2.51
C ARG A 62 6.66 10.46 -2.96
N LEU A 63 6.44 10.59 -4.27
CA LEU A 63 5.71 11.69 -4.88
C LEU A 63 4.27 11.30 -5.21
N GLY A 64 4.03 10.03 -5.54
CA GLY A 64 2.71 9.57 -5.93
C GLY A 64 2.62 8.06 -6.10
N THR A 65 1.37 7.59 -6.08
CA THR A 65 0.97 6.19 -6.19
C THR A 65 -0.28 6.13 -7.05
N TRP A 66 -0.28 5.24 -8.04
CA TRP A 66 -1.46 4.99 -8.86
C TRP A 66 -1.50 3.53 -9.31
N THR A 67 -2.66 3.10 -9.79
CA THR A 67 -2.87 1.74 -10.24
C THR A 67 -3.75 1.70 -11.48
N ASP A 68 -3.50 0.72 -12.36
CA ASP A 68 -4.42 0.34 -13.45
C ASP A 68 -5.46 -0.70 -13.02
N GLY A 69 -5.51 -1.03 -11.72
CA GLY A 69 -6.33 -2.09 -11.13
C GLY A 69 -5.56 -3.36 -10.83
N GLU A 70 -4.49 -3.65 -11.57
CA GLU A 70 -3.68 -4.89 -11.44
C GLU A 70 -2.23 -4.59 -11.07
N ARG A 71 -1.70 -3.44 -11.48
CA ARG A 71 -0.32 -3.01 -11.24
C ARG A 71 -0.31 -1.80 -10.34
N LEU A 72 0.68 -1.74 -9.45
CA LEU A 72 0.99 -0.56 -8.67
C LEU A 72 2.16 0.17 -9.32
N PHE A 73 1.97 1.47 -9.54
CA PHE A 73 3.02 2.39 -9.95
C PHE A 73 3.30 3.35 -8.81
N VAL A 74 4.59 3.58 -8.57
CA VAL A 74 5.05 4.50 -7.54
C VAL A 74 6.11 5.41 -8.15
N SER A 75 5.90 6.72 -8.00
CA SER A 75 6.90 7.72 -8.30
C SER A 75 7.58 8.18 -7.02
N PHE A 76 8.90 8.30 -7.08
CA PHE A 76 9.72 8.82 -6.01
C PHE A 76 10.53 9.99 -6.55
N ARG A 77 10.90 10.91 -5.67
CA ARG A 77 11.91 11.91 -5.99
C ARG A 77 13.28 11.26 -5.83
N ASP A 78 13.73 10.61 -6.88
CA ASP A 78 15.15 10.50 -7.18
C ASP A 78 15.46 11.27 -8.48
N ASP A 79 16.70 11.21 -8.93
CA ASP A 79 17.20 11.68 -10.22
C ASP A 79 16.47 11.16 -11.50
N GLY A 80 15.37 10.41 -11.38
CA GLY A 80 14.41 10.11 -12.46
C GLY A 80 13.67 8.75 -12.42
N GLY A 81 13.70 7.98 -11.33
CA GLY A 81 13.21 6.60 -11.29
C GLY A 81 11.69 6.37 -11.18
N VAL A 82 11.17 5.41 -11.96
CA VAL A 82 9.85 4.78 -11.75
C VAL A 82 10.06 3.33 -11.33
N ALA A 83 9.55 2.92 -10.18
CA ALA A 83 9.58 1.52 -9.75
C ALA A 83 8.30 0.80 -10.17
N ARG A 84 8.45 -0.38 -10.79
CA ARG A 84 7.36 -1.32 -11.02
C ARG A 84 7.47 -2.45 -10.00
N LEU A 85 6.48 -2.57 -9.13
CA LEU A 85 6.47 -3.60 -8.08
C LEU A 85 5.75 -4.87 -8.55
N PRO A 86 6.16 -6.06 -8.07
CA PRO A 86 5.48 -7.31 -8.38
C PRO A 86 4.03 -7.24 -7.93
N THR A 87 3.14 -7.62 -8.86
CA THR A 87 1.71 -7.77 -8.63
C THR A 87 1.36 -9.15 -9.15
N VAL A 88 0.72 -9.95 -8.28
CA VAL A 88 0.34 -11.35 -8.54
C VAL A 88 -1.03 -11.43 -9.16
#